data_AF-A0A7C6Y0W0-F1
#
_entry.id   AF-A0A7C6Y0W0-F1
#
_cell.length_a   1.000
_cell.length_b   1.000
_cell.length_c   1.000
_cell.angle_alpha   90.00
_cell.angle_beta   90.00
_cell.angle_gamma   90.00
#
_symmetry.space_group_name_H-M   'P 1'
#
loop_
_entity.id
_entity.type
_entity.pdbx_description
1 polymer ?
#
loop_
_entity_poly.entity_id
_entity_poly.type
_entity_poly.pdbx_seq_one_letter_code
_entity_poly.pdbx_strand_id
1 'polypeptide(L)'
;MYRRNLAILLLFIIGAGIVGWVFTRVRAEPVNEITIKWSTSGHADRTSPAFRAWDENDPPVIPPVCAKCHSTLGYLDFIGEDGTEPGRVDNAPPIGTTVQCVACHNPSSMAMTTVTFPSGVEIGDLNGQGNCLQCHQGRASTVQVNNAIEGQDPDAVLEDQGFISVHYRPAAATRWGGEVSGAYEYPNREYVEFFEHTRDYQQCSQCHDAHSLQIDPQECAPCHSNVVGVADLRGIRDDDTDWSGRGETTQGVAVEIDTLWSRLYDAVRLYAAEVVGTPIVYSAGANPYFFIDTNGDGVADPEETVGSNSYASWTPRLLRAAYNLHYMQMDPGGFAHNPRYMIQILHDSLADLAEQVDVDMTGLIRP
;
A
#
# COMPACT_ATOMS: atom_id res chain seq x y z
N MET A 1 47.74 37.01 19.15
CA MET A 1 47.65 36.66 17.70
C MET A 1 47.25 35.22 17.46
N TYR A 2 47.85 34.22 18.13
CA TYR A 2 47.62 32.79 17.86
C TYR A 2 46.15 32.32 17.98
N ARG A 3 45.44 32.72 19.05
CA ARG A 3 44.02 32.33 19.26
C ARG A 3 43.05 32.90 18.21
N ARG A 4 43.31 34.09 17.69
CA ARG A 4 42.48 34.73 16.65
C ARG A 4 42.66 34.03 15.31
N ASN A 5 43.88 33.62 14.99
CA ASN A 5 44.19 32.88 13.77
C ASN A 5 43.62 31.45 13.81
N LEU A 6 43.61 30.80 14.98
CA LEU A 6 42.99 29.48 15.17
C LEU A 6 41.46 29.52 15.01
N ALA A 7 40.80 30.55 15.57
CA ALA A 7 39.36 30.74 15.40
C ALA A 7 38.95 31.00 13.94
N ILE A 8 39.74 31.80 13.21
CA ILE A 8 39.50 32.05 11.77
C ILE A 8 39.71 30.77 10.95
N LEU A 9 40.73 29.97 11.26
CA LEU A 9 40.99 28.69 10.59
C LEU A 9 39.84 27.69 10.83
N LEU A 10 39.34 27.58 12.06
CA LEU A 10 38.20 26.72 12.40
C LEU A 10 36.92 27.18 11.68
N LEU A 11 36.65 28.48 11.63
CA LEU A 11 35.51 29.01 10.88
C LEU A 11 35.63 28.73 9.37
N PHE A 12 36.85 28.77 8.81
CA PHE A 12 37.07 28.45 7.40
C PHE A 12 36.89 26.95 7.11
N ILE A 13 37.35 26.07 7.99
CA ILE A 13 37.15 24.61 7.87
C ILE A 13 35.67 24.26 7.99
N ILE A 14 34.96 24.85 8.96
CA ILE A 14 33.52 24.66 9.13
C ILE A 14 32.78 25.22 7.91
N GLY A 15 33.13 26.42 7.44
CA GLY A 15 32.55 27.02 6.23
C GLY A 15 32.78 26.17 4.98
N ALA A 16 34.00 25.68 4.76
CA ALA A 16 34.32 24.79 3.64
C ALA A 16 33.62 23.43 3.76
N GLY A 17 33.47 22.90 4.97
CA GLY A 17 32.71 21.68 5.25
C GLY A 17 31.21 21.85 4.94
N ILE A 18 30.62 22.99 5.34
CA ILE A 18 29.22 23.32 5.04
C ILE A 18 29.03 23.52 3.53
N VAL A 19 29.91 24.26 2.86
CA VAL A 19 29.85 24.47 1.40
C VAL A 19 30.02 23.15 0.65
N GLY A 20 30.95 22.30 1.06
CA GLY A 20 31.15 20.96 0.49
C GLY A 20 29.92 20.07 0.66
N TRP A 21 29.34 20.06 1.86
CA TRP A 21 28.14 19.28 2.17
C TRP A 21 26.90 19.76 1.38
N VAL A 22 26.71 21.07 1.25
CA VAL A 22 25.66 21.65 0.40
C VAL A 22 25.91 21.30 -1.07
N PHE A 23 27.15 21.40 -1.56
CA PHE A 23 27.48 21.11 -2.96
C PHE A 23 27.23 19.64 -3.33
N THR A 24 27.46 18.71 -2.41
CA THR A 24 27.15 17.28 -2.62
C THR A 24 25.65 16.97 -2.60
N ARG A 25 24.83 17.75 -1.87
CA ARG A 25 23.36 17.58 -1.83
C ARG A 25 22.64 18.22 -3.02
N VAL A 26 23.27 19.13 -3.75
CA VAL A 26 22.67 19.87 -4.88
C VAL A 26 23.04 19.29 -6.25
N ARG A 27 24.04 18.40 -6.32
CA ARG A 27 24.43 17.77 -7.59
C ARG A 27 23.53 16.57 -7.86
N ALA A 28 22.86 16.58 -9.01
CA ALA A 28 22.16 15.39 -9.52
C ALA A 28 23.12 14.20 -9.58
N GLU A 29 22.66 13.04 -9.14
CA GLU A 29 23.44 11.81 -9.19
C GLU A 29 23.87 11.50 -10.63
N PRO A 30 25.09 11.00 -10.84
CA PRO A 30 25.53 10.54 -12.16
C PRO A 30 24.60 9.47 -12.73
N VAL A 31 24.30 9.54 -14.03
CA VAL A 31 23.40 8.58 -14.71
C VAL A 31 23.85 7.13 -14.51
N ASN A 32 25.15 6.86 -14.46
CA ASN A 32 25.67 5.51 -14.20
C ASN A 32 25.30 5.00 -12.79
N GLU A 33 25.31 5.86 -11.78
CA GLU A 33 24.94 5.48 -10.40
C GLU A 33 23.43 5.24 -10.31
N ILE A 34 22.62 6.14 -10.87
CA ILE A 34 21.17 6.00 -10.97
C ILE A 34 20.78 4.71 -11.71
N THR A 35 21.47 4.40 -12.81
CA THR A 35 21.21 3.18 -13.60
C THR A 35 21.48 1.92 -12.79
N ILE A 36 22.55 1.93 -11.98
CA ILE A 36 22.86 0.81 -11.08
C ILE A 36 21.77 0.67 -10.01
N LYS A 37 21.41 1.76 -9.32
CA LYS A 37 20.31 1.77 -8.35
C LYS A 37 19.03 1.16 -8.95
N TRP A 38 18.61 1.65 -10.12
CA TRP A 38 17.39 1.18 -10.79
C TRP A 38 17.47 -0.28 -11.17
N SER A 39 18.61 -0.74 -11.70
CA SER A 39 18.78 -2.13 -12.12
C SER A 39 18.60 -3.16 -11.00
N THR A 40 18.76 -2.74 -9.74
CA THR A 40 18.56 -3.56 -8.55
C THR A 40 17.21 -3.34 -7.86
N SER A 41 16.38 -2.43 -8.36
CA SER A 41 15.07 -2.13 -7.80
C SER A 41 14.03 -3.19 -8.18
N GLY A 42 12.97 -3.33 -7.37
CA GLY A 42 11.84 -4.21 -7.70
C GLY A 42 11.13 -3.84 -9.01
N HIS A 43 11.20 -2.57 -9.42
CA HIS A 43 10.66 -2.08 -10.69
C HIS A 43 11.46 -2.53 -11.93
N ALA A 44 12.71 -2.96 -11.74
CA ALA A 44 13.55 -3.53 -12.81
C ALA A 44 13.67 -5.05 -12.73
N ASP A 45 13.06 -5.70 -11.72
CA ASP A 45 13.16 -7.15 -11.53
C ASP A 45 12.37 -7.92 -12.58
N ARG A 46 13.05 -8.24 -13.69
CA ARG A 46 12.52 -9.03 -14.80
C ARG A 46 12.12 -10.45 -14.40
N THR A 47 12.52 -10.94 -13.22
CA THR A 47 12.17 -12.28 -12.75
C THR A 47 10.89 -12.32 -11.92
N SER A 48 10.42 -11.15 -11.47
CA SER A 48 9.23 -11.01 -10.65
C SER A 48 7.97 -11.49 -11.38
N PRO A 49 7.05 -12.20 -10.70
CA PRO A 49 5.72 -12.51 -11.23
C PRO A 49 4.96 -11.28 -11.72
N ALA A 50 5.25 -10.10 -11.16
CA ALA A 50 4.66 -8.84 -11.63
C ALA A 50 4.93 -8.58 -13.12
N PHE A 51 6.03 -9.05 -13.70
CA PHE A 51 6.34 -8.83 -15.12
C PHE A 51 6.28 -10.10 -15.98
N ARG A 52 6.16 -11.27 -15.34
CA ARG A 52 6.23 -12.58 -15.98
C ARG A 52 4.93 -13.39 -15.95
N ALA A 53 3.89 -12.90 -15.29
CA ALA A 53 2.61 -13.62 -15.14
C ALA A 53 1.95 -14.04 -16.47
N TRP A 54 2.33 -13.42 -17.58
CA TRP A 54 1.75 -13.66 -18.91
C TRP A 54 2.73 -14.33 -19.89
N ASP A 55 3.90 -14.77 -19.42
CA ASP A 55 4.92 -15.41 -20.28
C ASP A 55 4.41 -16.69 -20.95
N GLU A 56 3.51 -17.42 -20.27
CA GLU A 56 2.94 -18.69 -20.73
C GLU A 56 1.59 -18.52 -21.43
N ASN A 57 1.10 -17.28 -21.60
CA ASN A 57 -0.15 -17.02 -22.30
C ASN A 57 0.01 -17.19 -23.83
N ASP A 58 -1.12 -17.45 -24.50
CA ASP A 58 -1.22 -17.47 -25.97
C ASP A 58 -2.28 -16.46 -26.46
N PRO A 59 -1.90 -15.31 -27.06
CA PRO A 59 -0.53 -14.87 -27.31
C PRO A 59 0.20 -14.39 -26.03
N PRO A 60 1.54 -14.40 -26.00
CA PRO A 60 2.34 -13.98 -24.85
C PRO A 60 2.42 -12.44 -24.77
N VAL A 61 1.30 -11.84 -24.38
CA VAL A 61 1.13 -10.39 -24.24
C VAL A 61 0.59 -10.06 -22.86
N ILE A 62 0.90 -8.86 -22.39
CA ILE A 62 0.34 -8.35 -21.13
C ILE A 62 -1.06 -7.81 -21.45
N PRO A 63 -2.13 -8.29 -20.79
CA PRO A 63 -3.48 -7.79 -21.02
C PRO A 63 -3.57 -6.29 -20.75
N PRO A 64 -4.31 -5.51 -21.56
CA PRO A 64 -4.40 -4.05 -21.39
C PRO A 64 -4.79 -3.61 -19.98
N VAL A 65 -5.69 -4.35 -19.32
CA VAL A 65 -6.13 -4.09 -17.95
C VAL A 65 -5.02 -4.21 -16.89
N CYS A 66 -3.93 -4.91 -17.21
CA CYS A 66 -2.75 -5.08 -16.35
C CYS A 66 -1.58 -4.20 -16.82
N ALA A 67 -1.55 -3.84 -18.10
CA ALA A 67 -0.39 -3.26 -18.76
C ALA A 67 0.03 -1.90 -18.19
N LYS A 68 -0.90 -1.10 -17.65
CA LYS A 68 -0.59 0.23 -17.04
C LYS A 68 0.54 0.14 -16.01
N CYS A 69 0.47 -0.83 -15.10
CA CYS A 69 1.42 -0.94 -13.99
C CYS A 69 2.53 -1.98 -14.24
N HIS A 70 2.32 -2.86 -15.23
CA HIS A 70 3.16 -4.03 -15.47
C HIS A 70 3.96 -3.96 -16.78
N SER A 71 3.94 -2.82 -17.48
CA SER A 71 4.74 -2.60 -18.69
C SER A 71 5.05 -1.11 -18.86
N THR A 72 6.30 -0.79 -19.23
CA THR A 72 6.60 0.58 -19.67
C THR A 72 5.77 0.96 -20.89
N LEU A 73 5.60 0.07 -21.86
CA LEU A 73 4.83 0.36 -23.07
C LEU A 73 3.35 0.58 -22.73
N GLY A 74 2.79 -0.27 -21.87
CA GLY A 74 1.43 -0.09 -21.37
C GLY A 74 1.24 1.23 -20.60
N TYR A 75 2.24 1.65 -19.81
CA TYR A 75 2.19 2.94 -19.14
C TYR A 75 2.27 4.12 -20.11
N LEU A 76 3.12 4.05 -21.15
CA LEU A 76 3.24 5.10 -22.16
C LEU A 76 1.95 5.25 -22.99
N ASP A 77 1.30 4.13 -23.34
CA ASP A 77 -0.04 4.10 -23.95
C ASP A 77 -1.06 4.75 -23.00
N PHE A 78 -1.07 4.34 -21.72
CA PHE A 78 -1.98 4.92 -20.71
C PHE A 78 -1.87 6.44 -20.57
N ILE A 79 -0.67 7.02 -20.62
CA ILE A 79 -0.49 8.47 -20.53
C ILE A 79 -0.56 9.19 -21.88
N GLY A 80 -0.76 8.46 -22.99
CA GLY A 80 -0.81 8.99 -24.35
C GLY A 80 0.54 9.49 -24.90
N GLU A 81 1.67 9.07 -24.30
CA GLU A 81 3.01 9.51 -24.72
C GLU A 81 3.43 8.87 -26.06
N ASP A 82 2.87 7.71 -26.41
CA ASP A 82 3.06 7.09 -27.72
C ASP A 82 2.10 7.62 -28.81
N GLY A 83 1.25 8.59 -28.46
CA GLY A 83 0.27 9.23 -29.33
C GLY A 83 -1.14 8.63 -29.29
N THR A 84 -1.40 7.65 -28.41
CA THR A 84 -2.76 7.11 -28.16
C THR A 84 -3.60 8.06 -27.28
N GLU A 85 -4.87 7.69 -27.08
CA GLU A 85 -5.78 8.45 -26.21
C GLU A 85 -5.41 8.22 -24.73
N PRO A 86 -5.08 9.27 -23.95
CA PRO A 86 -4.71 9.10 -22.55
C PRO A 86 -5.88 8.59 -21.70
N GLY A 87 -5.55 7.89 -20.60
CA GLY A 87 -6.50 7.39 -19.61
C GLY A 87 -6.91 5.93 -19.81
N ARG A 88 -6.40 5.25 -20.83
CA ARG A 88 -6.65 3.82 -21.10
C ARG A 88 -5.42 3.19 -21.75
N VAL A 89 -5.27 1.87 -21.60
CA VAL A 89 -4.31 1.12 -22.41
C VAL A 89 -5.10 0.50 -23.56
N ASP A 90 -4.83 0.92 -24.79
CA ASP A 90 -5.55 0.44 -25.97
C ASP A 90 -4.92 -0.83 -26.55
N ASN A 91 -3.61 -0.99 -26.38
CA ASN A 91 -2.86 -2.08 -27.00
C ASN A 91 -2.33 -3.05 -25.95
N ALA A 92 -2.34 -4.35 -26.24
CA ALA A 92 -1.67 -5.34 -25.40
C ALA A 92 -0.15 -5.28 -25.69
N PRO A 93 0.69 -4.74 -24.79
CA PRO A 93 2.12 -4.67 -25.07
C PRO A 93 2.75 -6.06 -25.01
N PRO A 94 3.88 -6.28 -25.72
CA PRO A 94 4.64 -7.50 -25.59
C PRO A 94 5.16 -7.69 -24.16
N ILE A 95 5.35 -8.94 -23.75
CA ILE A 95 6.06 -9.31 -22.53
C ILE A 95 7.55 -8.89 -22.57
N GLY A 96 8.25 -9.05 -21.46
CA GLY A 96 9.70 -8.80 -21.37
C GLY A 96 10.08 -7.34 -21.07
N THR A 97 9.09 -6.49 -20.80
CA THR A 97 9.30 -5.13 -20.29
C THR A 97 9.03 -5.06 -18.79
N THR A 98 9.76 -4.20 -18.09
CA THR A 98 9.49 -3.80 -16.71
C THR A 98 9.12 -2.32 -16.67
N VAL A 99 9.15 -1.67 -15.50
CA VAL A 99 9.16 -0.20 -15.42
C VAL A 99 10.58 0.30 -15.73
N GLN A 100 10.71 1.18 -16.72
CA GLN A 100 11.98 1.71 -17.22
C GLN A 100 12.01 3.24 -17.08
N CYS A 101 13.17 3.84 -17.28
CA CYS A 101 13.39 5.29 -17.08
C CYS A 101 12.34 6.15 -17.80
N VAL A 102 11.99 5.77 -19.03
CA VAL A 102 11.05 6.53 -19.88
C VAL A 102 9.62 6.51 -19.35
N ALA A 103 9.25 5.60 -18.44
CA ALA A 103 7.94 5.63 -17.80
C ALA A 103 7.78 6.92 -16.97
N CYS A 104 8.83 7.39 -16.31
CA CYS A 104 8.79 8.61 -15.49
C CYS A 104 9.42 9.83 -16.18
N HIS A 105 10.38 9.60 -17.08
CA HIS A 105 11.14 10.65 -17.76
C HIS A 105 10.68 10.85 -19.20
N ASN A 106 9.49 11.42 -19.37
CA ASN A 106 8.94 11.89 -20.63
C ASN A 106 8.06 13.14 -20.39
N PRO A 107 7.73 13.92 -21.44
CA PRO A 107 6.90 15.12 -21.31
C PRO A 107 5.56 14.88 -20.60
N SER A 108 4.82 13.82 -20.95
CA SER A 108 3.49 13.53 -20.39
C SER A 108 3.56 13.20 -18.89
N SER A 109 4.49 12.34 -18.48
CA SER A 109 4.74 11.97 -17.09
C SER A 109 5.19 13.15 -16.23
N MET A 110 5.96 14.08 -16.80
CA MET A 110 6.43 15.29 -16.09
C MET A 110 5.36 16.39 -16.02
N ALA A 111 4.40 16.39 -16.95
CA ALA A 111 3.27 17.32 -16.96
C ALA A 111 2.07 16.84 -16.11
N MET A 112 2.15 15.64 -15.53
CA MET A 112 1.06 15.06 -14.75
C MET A 112 0.80 15.84 -13.46
N THR A 113 -0.37 16.45 -13.38
CA THR A 113 -0.81 17.25 -12.23
C THR A 113 -1.98 16.64 -11.47
N THR A 114 -2.67 15.65 -12.03
CA THR A 114 -3.82 14.98 -11.40
C THR A 114 -3.77 13.46 -11.59
N VAL A 115 -4.40 12.74 -10.66
CA VAL A 115 -4.62 11.29 -10.70
C VAL A 115 -6.02 11.01 -10.17
N THR A 116 -6.77 10.15 -10.88
CA THR A 116 -8.08 9.66 -10.44
C THR A 116 -7.95 8.29 -9.78
N PHE A 117 -8.35 8.21 -8.51
CA PHE A 117 -8.34 6.99 -7.72
C PHE A 117 -9.50 6.05 -8.09
N PRO A 118 -9.47 4.77 -7.71
CA PRO A 118 -10.55 3.82 -7.98
C PRO A 118 -11.94 4.22 -7.42
N SER A 119 -11.98 5.13 -6.45
CA SER A 119 -13.22 5.73 -5.92
C SER A 119 -13.84 6.77 -6.85
N GLY A 120 -13.13 7.20 -7.89
CA GLY A 120 -13.51 8.30 -8.78
C GLY A 120 -13.06 9.67 -8.29
N VAL A 121 -12.48 9.78 -7.09
CA VAL A 121 -11.90 11.02 -6.58
C VAL A 121 -10.64 11.37 -7.38
N GLU A 122 -10.57 12.61 -7.85
CA GLU A 122 -9.38 13.17 -8.49
C GLU A 122 -8.56 13.98 -7.47
N ILE A 123 -7.28 13.62 -7.31
CA ILE A 123 -6.33 14.37 -6.50
C ILE A 123 -5.42 15.16 -7.43
N GLY A 124 -5.29 16.46 -7.16
CA GLY A 124 -4.41 17.39 -7.87
C GLY A 124 -3.18 17.80 -7.06
N ASP A 125 -2.42 18.76 -7.59
CA ASP A 125 -1.21 19.34 -6.96
C ASP A 125 -0.19 18.28 -6.49
N LEU A 126 0.07 17.31 -7.37
CA LEU A 126 0.84 16.12 -7.03
C LEU A 126 2.33 16.37 -6.82
N ASN A 127 2.84 17.58 -7.13
CA ASN A 127 4.23 17.98 -6.94
C ASN A 127 5.25 16.94 -7.45
N GLY A 128 4.98 16.33 -8.61
CA GLY A 128 5.85 15.34 -9.25
C GLY A 128 5.63 13.87 -8.83
N GLN A 129 4.65 13.59 -7.97
CA GLN A 129 4.38 12.23 -7.47
C GLN A 129 3.41 11.43 -8.34
N GLY A 130 2.78 12.06 -9.34
CA GLY A 130 1.67 11.44 -10.09
C GLY A 130 2.00 10.07 -10.68
N ASN A 131 3.22 9.88 -11.16
CA ASN A 131 3.68 8.60 -11.70
C ASN A 131 3.62 7.46 -10.66
N CYS A 132 3.95 7.74 -9.40
CA CYS A 132 3.84 6.76 -8.31
C CYS A 132 2.38 6.41 -8.05
N LEU A 133 1.52 7.43 -7.99
CA LEU A 133 0.09 7.29 -7.68
C LEU A 133 -0.66 6.48 -8.73
N GLN A 134 -0.30 6.59 -10.01
CA GLN A 134 -0.97 5.83 -11.08
C GLN A 134 -0.99 4.32 -10.83
N CYS A 135 0.07 3.79 -10.21
CA CYS A 135 0.20 2.36 -9.93
C CYS A 135 -0.12 2.04 -8.46
N HIS A 136 0.31 2.88 -7.52
CA HIS A 136 0.20 2.63 -6.07
C HIS A 136 -1.13 3.10 -5.46
N GLN A 137 -2.16 3.34 -6.27
CA GLN A 137 -3.53 3.69 -5.84
C GLN A 137 -4.43 2.47 -5.59
N GLY A 138 -3.97 1.26 -5.91
CA GLY A 138 -4.83 0.07 -5.95
C GLY A 138 -5.75 0.04 -7.18
N ARG A 139 -6.68 -0.91 -7.21
CA ARG A 139 -7.66 -1.12 -8.29
C ARG A 139 -9.11 -1.22 -7.82
N ALA A 140 -9.33 -1.16 -6.52
CA ALA A 140 -10.65 -1.12 -5.90
C ALA A 140 -10.62 -0.16 -4.72
N SER A 141 -11.79 0.20 -4.24
CA SER A 141 -12.07 1.13 -3.15
C SER A 141 -13.39 0.72 -2.48
N THR A 142 -13.82 1.48 -1.48
CA THR A 142 -15.17 1.40 -0.91
C THR A 142 -16.27 1.32 -1.98
N VAL A 143 -16.12 2.04 -3.11
CA VAL A 143 -17.13 2.07 -4.19
C VAL A 143 -17.38 0.69 -4.78
N GLN A 144 -16.32 -0.07 -5.11
CA GLN A 144 -16.47 -1.39 -5.72
C GLN A 144 -17.11 -2.40 -4.75
N VAL A 145 -16.79 -2.30 -3.45
CA VAL A 145 -17.41 -3.14 -2.42
C VAL A 145 -18.89 -2.78 -2.24
N ASN A 146 -19.23 -1.49 -2.15
CA ASN A 146 -20.61 -1.03 -2.04
C ASN A 146 -21.46 -1.49 -3.23
N ASN A 147 -20.95 -1.37 -4.45
CA ASN A 147 -21.65 -1.83 -5.65
C ASN A 147 -21.96 -3.34 -5.62
N ALA A 148 -21.10 -4.15 -4.99
CA ALA A 148 -21.30 -5.59 -4.88
C ALA A 148 -22.34 -6.00 -3.82
N ILE A 149 -22.59 -5.13 -2.84
CA ILE A 149 -23.43 -5.45 -1.67
C ILE A 149 -24.72 -4.64 -1.59
N GLU A 150 -24.93 -3.70 -2.51
CA GLU A 150 -26.06 -2.77 -2.48
C GLU A 150 -27.40 -3.52 -2.48
N GLY A 151 -28.26 -3.18 -1.51
CA GLY A 151 -29.60 -3.75 -1.37
C GLY A 151 -29.65 -5.20 -0.89
N GLN A 152 -28.50 -5.78 -0.52
CA GLN A 152 -28.39 -7.16 -0.04
C GLN A 152 -28.53 -7.22 1.49
N ASP A 153 -29.04 -8.34 1.99
CA ASP A 153 -29.05 -8.60 3.44
C ASP A 153 -27.60 -8.75 3.93
N PRO A 154 -27.17 -8.06 5.01
CA PRO A 154 -25.79 -8.05 5.46
C PRO A 154 -25.16 -9.42 5.70
N ASP A 155 -26.00 -10.40 6.06
CA ASP A 155 -25.59 -11.73 6.52
C ASP A 155 -26.08 -12.86 5.59
N ALA A 156 -26.76 -12.52 4.49
CA ALA A 156 -27.09 -13.49 3.44
C ALA A 156 -25.93 -13.68 2.46
N VAL A 157 -25.73 -14.93 2.03
CA VAL A 157 -24.75 -15.27 0.99
C VAL A 157 -25.16 -14.66 -0.35
N LEU A 158 -24.23 -13.96 -0.98
CA LEU A 158 -24.38 -13.35 -2.29
C LEU A 158 -24.23 -14.39 -3.39
N GLU A 159 -25.09 -14.32 -4.41
CA GLU A 159 -24.99 -15.17 -5.60
C GLU A 159 -23.83 -14.70 -6.48
N ASP A 160 -23.00 -15.63 -6.96
CA ASP A 160 -21.89 -15.40 -7.89
C ASP A 160 -20.85 -14.34 -7.47
N GLN A 161 -20.77 -14.01 -6.17
CA GLN A 161 -19.81 -13.05 -5.67
C GLN A 161 -18.42 -13.68 -5.50
N GLY A 162 -17.40 -13.07 -6.10
CA GLY A 162 -15.99 -13.39 -5.84
C GLY A 162 -15.34 -12.39 -4.89
N PHE A 163 -14.13 -12.68 -4.41
CA PHE A 163 -13.39 -11.72 -3.59
C PHE A 163 -12.99 -10.47 -4.40
N ILE A 164 -13.19 -9.28 -3.83
CA ILE A 164 -12.76 -8.00 -4.39
C ILE A 164 -11.40 -7.67 -3.79
N SER A 165 -10.35 -7.59 -4.62
CA SER A 165 -9.00 -7.25 -4.15
C SER A 165 -8.66 -5.79 -4.43
N VAL A 166 -8.04 -5.11 -3.46
CA VAL A 166 -7.46 -3.77 -3.66
C VAL A 166 -6.28 -3.78 -4.64
N HIS A 167 -5.55 -4.90 -4.78
CA HIS A 167 -4.50 -5.16 -5.79
C HIS A 167 -3.47 -4.04 -6.04
N TYR A 168 -2.16 -4.23 -5.88
CA TYR A 168 -1.39 -4.48 -4.68
C TYR A 168 -0.72 -3.14 -4.30
N ARG A 169 -0.04 -3.06 -3.14
CA ARG A 169 0.75 -1.87 -2.76
C ARG A 169 -0.04 -0.55 -2.88
N PRO A 170 -1.26 -0.43 -2.31
CA PRO A 170 -2.11 0.76 -2.42
C PRO A 170 -1.61 1.92 -1.53
N ALA A 171 -0.29 2.12 -1.41
CA ALA A 171 0.34 3.08 -0.52
C ALA A 171 -0.17 4.51 -0.71
N ALA A 172 -0.48 4.91 -1.96
CA ALA A 172 -1.09 6.21 -2.21
C ALA A 172 -2.50 6.28 -1.64
N ALA A 173 -3.32 5.24 -1.82
CA ALA A 173 -4.67 5.24 -1.29
C ALA A 173 -4.67 5.23 0.25
N THR A 174 -3.71 4.52 0.87
CA THR A 174 -3.52 4.54 2.32
C THR A 174 -3.14 5.94 2.81
N ARG A 175 -2.18 6.59 2.12
CA ARG A 175 -1.72 7.93 2.50
C ARG A 175 -2.84 8.96 2.43
N TRP A 176 -3.68 8.92 1.39
CA TRP A 176 -4.83 9.83 1.26
C TRP A 176 -6.04 9.44 2.12
N GLY A 177 -6.08 8.21 2.63
CA GLY A 177 -7.08 7.76 3.60
C GLY A 177 -8.51 8.04 3.15
N GLY A 178 -9.25 8.73 4.04
CA GLY A 178 -10.65 9.13 3.86
C GLY A 178 -10.94 9.97 2.61
N GLU A 179 -9.95 10.66 2.04
CA GLU A 179 -10.19 11.47 0.83
C GLU A 179 -10.50 10.63 -0.39
N VAL A 180 -9.92 9.44 -0.47
CA VAL A 180 -10.01 8.56 -1.65
C VAL A 180 -10.66 7.22 -1.35
N SER A 181 -10.99 6.96 -0.09
CA SER A 181 -11.66 5.75 0.39
C SER A 181 -11.10 4.45 -0.18
N GLY A 182 -9.76 4.35 -0.15
CA GLY A 182 -9.02 3.20 -0.68
C GLY A 182 -9.37 1.89 0.00
N ALA A 183 -9.47 1.90 1.33
CA ALA A 183 -10.00 0.79 2.09
C ALA A 183 -11.54 0.81 2.07
N TYR A 184 -12.19 -0.16 2.72
CA TYR A 184 -13.63 -0.10 2.97
C TYR A 184 -13.92 0.79 4.18
N GLU A 185 -14.72 1.82 3.96
CA GLU A 185 -15.15 2.79 4.94
C GLU A 185 -16.62 2.56 5.30
N TYR A 186 -16.88 2.33 6.59
CA TYR A 186 -18.21 2.06 7.09
C TYR A 186 -19.06 3.33 7.12
N PRO A 187 -20.38 3.24 6.80
CA PRO A 187 -21.25 4.39 6.76
C PRO A 187 -21.36 5.06 8.13
N ASN A 188 -21.54 6.39 8.13
CA ASN A 188 -21.66 7.23 9.33
C ASN A 188 -20.42 7.22 10.23
N ARG A 189 -19.24 6.95 9.66
CA ARG A 189 -17.94 7.08 10.32
C ARG A 189 -17.11 8.14 9.59
N GLU A 190 -16.32 8.87 10.36
CA GLU A 190 -15.30 9.76 9.81
C GLU A 190 -13.95 9.01 9.80
N TYR A 191 -13.25 9.13 8.69
CA TYR A 191 -11.93 8.54 8.49
C TYR A 191 -10.91 9.65 8.32
N VAL A 192 -9.72 9.45 8.89
CA VAL A 192 -8.63 10.40 8.70
C VAL A 192 -8.26 10.45 7.23
N GLU A 193 -8.13 11.68 6.74
CA GLU A 193 -7.80 12.05 5.37
C GLU A 193 -6.29 11.92 5.12
N PHE A 194 -5.70 12.77 4.28
CA PHE A 194 -4.29 12.76 3.96
C PHE A 194 -3.39 12.77 5.21
N PHE A 195 -2.47 11.81 5.27
CA PHE A 195 -1.45 11.77 6.30
C PHE A 195 -0.35 12.79 6.01
N GLU A 196 -0.40 13.89 6.75
CA GLU A 196 0.68 14.85 6.83
C GLU A 196 1.78 14.35 7.75
N HIS A 197 2.98 14.16 7.20
CA HIS A 197 4.19 14.07 8.01
C HIS A 197 4.73 15.49 8.24
N THR A 198 5.99 15.62 8.65
CA THR A 198 6.66 16.91 8.72
C THR A 198 6.79 17.56 7.33
N ARG A 199 6.93 18.89 7.30
CA ARG A 199 6.98 19.69 6.07
C ARG A 199 7.96 19.18 5.00
N ASP A 200 9.05 18.56 5.42
CA ASP A 200 10.11 18.11 4.53
C ASP A 200 9.91 16.65 4.04
N TYR A 201 8.84 15.96 4.46
CA TYR A 201 8.50 14.57 4.11
C TYR A 201 7.03 14.39 3.65
N GLN A 202 6.56 15.30 2.81
CA GLN A 202 5.20 15.30 2.26
C GLN A 202 5.05 14.54 0.92
N GLN A 203 6.17 14.09 0.33
CA GLN A 203 6.18 13.41 -0.96
C GLN A 203 6.72 11.98 -0.86
N CYS A 204 6.24 11.08 -1.72
CA CYS A 204 6.73 9.70 -1.81
C CYS A 204 8.26 9.67 -1.97
N SER A 205 8.81 10.52 -2.84
CA SER A 205 10.24 10.57 -3.14
C SER A 205 11.11 11.20 -2.05
N GLN A 206 10.49 11.80 -1.03
CA GLN A 206 11.21 12.31 0.15
C GLN A 206 11.49 11.21 1.16
N CYS A 207 10.77 10.09 1.11
CA CYS A 207 11.04 8.90 1.93
C CYS A 207 11.66 7.77 1.11
N HIS A 208 11.21 7.60 -0.13
CA HIS A 208 11.67 6.57 -1.06
C HIS A 208 12.61 7.18 -2.10
N ASP A 209 13.84 6.72 -2.18
CA ASP A 209 14.73 7.11 -3.27
C ASP A 209 14.12 6.68 -4.61
N ALA A 210 13.86 7.63 -5.51
CA ALA A 210 13.13 7.39 -6.75
C ALA A 210 13.82 6.40 -7.70
N HIS A 211 15.11 6.11 -7.49
CA HIS A 211 15.90 5.24 -8.37
C HIS A 211 16.22 3.87 -7.76
N SER A 212 16.29 3.74 -6.44
CA SER A 212 16.53 2.46 -5.74
C SER A 212 15.27 1.92 -5.06
N LEU A 213 14.27 2.77 -4.84
CA LEU A 213 13.04 2.55 -4.09
C LEU A 213 13.26 2.30 -2.59
N GLN A 214 14.52 2.35 -2.15
CA GLN A 214 14.90 2.11 -0.76
C GLN A 214 14.64 3.36 0.09
N ILE A 215 14.42 3.13 1.37
CA ILE A 215 14.35 4.15 2.40
C ILE A 215 15.71 4.20 3.10
N ASP A 216 16.25 5.40 3.32
CA ASP A 216 17.43 5.57 4.17
C ASP A 216 16.99 5.81 5.63
N PRO A 217 17.17 4.82 6.54
CA PRO A 217 16.79 4.97 7.93
C PRO A 217 17.55 6.09 8.66
N GLN A 218 18.72 6.52 8.14
CA GLN A 218 19.49 7.61 8.72
C GLN A 218 18.78 8.96 8.59
N GLU A 219 17.88 9.11 7.62
CA GLU A 219 17.08 10.31 7.45
C GLU A 219 15.96 10.43 8.51
N CYS A 220 15.55 9.31 9.12
CA CYS A 220 14.53 9.24 10.16
C CYS A 220 15.10 9.41 11.58
N ALA A 221 16.31 8.92 11.81
CA ALA A 221 16.97 8.87 13.13
C ALA A 221 17.00 10.20 13.92
N PRO A 222 17.09 11.40 13.30
CA PRO A 222 17.07 12.66 14.02
C PRO A 222 15.80 12.92 14.84
N CYS A 223 14.65 12.39 14.38
CA CYS A 223 13.36 12.53 15.07
C CYS A 223 12.91 11.22 15.73
N HIS A 224 13.35 10.08 15.20
CA HIS A 224 13.03 8.75 15.69
C HIS A 224 14.30 8.06 16.18
N SER A 225 14.72 8.36 17.41
CA SER A 225 16.04 7.96 17.96
C SER A 225 16.33 6.46 18.00
N ASN A 226 15.28 5.65 17.91
CA ASN A 226 15.27 4.19 17.92
C ASN A 226 15.49 3.59 16.52
N VAL A 227 15.58 4.42 15.48
CA VAL A 227 15.82 3.99 14.10
C VAL A 227 17.31 3.95 13.79
N VAL A 228 17.83 2.74 13.52
CA VAL A 228 19.19 2.52 13.04
C VAL A 228 19.18 1.87 11.65
N GLY A 229 18.26 0.93 11.44
CA GLY A 229 18.03 0.24 10.17
C GLY A 229 16.57 0.32 9.72
N VAL A 230 16.31 -0.16 8.50
CA VAL A 230 14.95 -0.17 7.91
C VAL A 230 13.96 -0.99 8.76
N ALA A 231 14.41 -2.06 9.40
CA ALA A 231 13.57 -2.88 10.27
C ALA A 231 13.04 -2.10 11.50
N ASP A 232 13.80 -1.11 11.98
CA ASP A 232 13.45 -0.33 13.16
C ASP A 232 12.32 0.67 12.89
N LEU A 233 11.99 0.94 11.61
CA LEU A 233 10.88 1.81 11.24
C LEU A 233 9.54 1.31 11.81
N ARG A 234 9.37 -0.01 11.94
CA ARG A 234 8.17 -0.61 12.57
C ARG A 234 8.07 -0.30 14.06
N GLY A 235 9.20 0.03 14.69
CA GLY A 235 9.29 0.46 16.08
C GLY A 235 8.97 1.94 16.31
N ILE A 236 8.69 2.71 15.25
CA ILE A 236 8.28 4.11 15.35
C ILE A 236 6.90 4.22 15.97
N ARG A 237 6.73 5.24 16.81
CA ARG A 237 5.50 5.56 17.51
C ARG A 237 5.44 7.07 17.78
N ASP A 238 4.25 7.65 17.66
CA ASP A 238 3.96 9.07 17.82
C ASP A 238 3.28 9.41 19.16
N ASP A 239 2.48 8.48 19.73
CA ASP A 239 1.84 8.62 21.05
C ASP A 239 1.79 7.30 21.82
N ASP A 240 1.47 7.29 23.12
CA ASP A 240 1.43 6.09 23.98
C ASP A 240 0.05 5.41 24.07
N THR A 241 -0.85 5.63 23.11
CA THR A 241 -2.21 5.08 23.13
C THR A 241 -2.26 3.58 22.80
N ASP A 242 -2.81 2.77 23.71
CA ASP A 242 -3.05 1.33 23.48
C ASP A 242 -4.28 1.10 22.57
N TRP A 243 -4.10 1.30 21.26
CA TRP A 243 -5.18 1.17 20.28
C TRP A 243 -5.78 -0.23 20.23
N SER A 244 -4.94 -1.26 20.42
CA SER A 244 -5.35 -2.67 20.38
C SER A 244 -5.83 -3.23 21.72
N GLY A 245 -5.81 -2.45 22.80
CA GLY A 245 -6.34 -2.85 24.13
C GLY A 245 -5.56 -3.98 24.80
N ARG A 246 -4.30 -4.21 24.43
CA ARG A 246 -3.47 -5.33 24.94
C ARG A 246 -2.68 -4.99 26.21
N GLY A 247 -2.76 -3.74 26.67
CA GLY A 247 -2.09 -3.22 27.87
C GLY A 247 -0.61 -2.89 27.69
N GLU A 248 -0.12 -2.73 26.46
CA GLU A 248 1.31 -2.50 26.18
C GLU A 248 1.50 -1.32 25.22
N THR A 249 2.19 -0.27 25.67
CA THR A 249 2.29 1.02 24.98
C THR A 249 3.71 1.36 24.52
N THR A 250 4.68 0.47 24.72
CA THR A 250 6.09 0.73 24.39
C THR A 250 6.51 0.28 23.00
N GLN A 251 5.72 -0.57 22.34
CA GLN A 251 6.01 -1.08 21.00
C GLN A 251 5.47 -0.13 19.93
N GLY A 252 6.12 -0.16 18.75
CA GLY A 252 5.77 0.70 17.62
C GLY A 252 4.33 0.51 17.13
N VAL A 253 3.79 1.52 16.44
CA VAL A 253 2.40 1.52 15.96
C VAL A 253 2.10 0.36 14.99
N ALA A 254 3.12 -0.17 14.32
CA ALA A 254 2.98 -1.36 13.48
C ALA A 254 2.47 -2.58 14.28
N VAL A 255 2.87 -2.72 15.54
CA VAL A 255 2.42 -3.83 16.41
C VAL A 255 0.94 -3.69 16.78
N GLU A 256 0.47 -2.46 16.98
CA GLU A 256 -0.95 -2.20 17.21
C GLU A 256 -1.78 -2.62 15.99
N ILE A 257 -1.34 -2.26 14.79
CA ILE A 257 -1.99 -2.64 13.52
C ILE A 257 -1.94 -4.15 13.30
N ASP A 258 -0.79 -4.80 13.51
CA ASP A 258 -0.66 -6.26 13.38
C ASP A 258 -1.59 -7.01 14.36
N THR A 259 -1.71 -6.50 15.59
CA THR A 259 -2.58 -7.07 16.62
C THR A 259 -4.04 -6.95 16.22
N LEU A 260 -4.47 -5.77 15.75
CA LEU A 260 -5.82 -5.56 15.23
C LEU A 260 -6.12 -6.44 14.01
N TRP A 261 -5.14 -6.62 13.12
CA TRP A 261 -5.26 -7.51 11.97
C TRP A 261 -5.47 -8.96 12.39
N SER A 262 -4.70 -9.47 13.37
CA SER A 262 -4.85 -10.84 13.89
C SER A 262 -6.23 -11.04 14.50
N ARG A 263 -6.68 -10.09 15.33
CA ARG A 263 -8.03 -10.13 15.91
C ARG A 263 -9.12 -10.10 14.84
N LEU A 264 -8.94 -9.28 13.80
CA LEU A 264 -9.88 -9.23 12.68
C LEU A 264 -9.90 -10.56 11.92
N TYR A 265 -8.76 -11.20 11.71
CA TYR A 265 -8.71 -12.52 11.09
C TYR A 265 -9.46 -13.57 11.91
N ASP A 266 -9.26 -13.59 13.23
CA ASP A 266 -10.00 -14.49 14.12
C ASP A 266 -11.51 -14.24 14.06
N ALA A 267 -11.95 -12.98 14.06
CA ALA A 267 -13.35 -12.60 13.93
C ALA A 267 -13.94 -12.99 12.56
N VAL A 268 -13.19 -12.81 11.46
CA VAL A 268 -13.57 -13.24 10.11
C VAL A 268 -13.79 -14.75 10.06
N ARG A 269 -12.88 -15.53 10.66
CA ARG A 269 -12.99 -16.99 10.73
C ARG A 269 -14.19 -17.43 11.55
N LEU A 270 -14.40 -16.80 12.70
CA LEU A 270 -15.53 -17.08 13.58
C LEU A 270 -16.86 -16.80 12.88
N TYR A 271 -17.01 -15.63 12.24
CA TYR A 271 -18.20 -15.27 11.49
C TYR A 271 -18.48 -16.24 10.33
N ALA A 272 -17.45 -16.60 9.56
CA ALA A 272 -17.59 -17.55 8.45
C ALA A 272 -18.05 -18.94 8.93
N ALA A 273 -17.55 -19.40 10.08
CA ALA A 273 -17.95 -20.68 10.66
C ALA A 273 -19.35 -20.64 11.29
N GLU A 274 -19.68 -19.64 12.10
CA GLU A 274 -20.90 -19.61 12.91
C GLU A 274 -22.12 -19.04 12.18
N VAL A 275 -21.92 -18.01 11.34
CA VAL A 275 -23.01 -17.30 10.67
C VAL A 275 -23.22 -17.83 9.25
N VAL A 276 -22.14 -17.96 8.48
CA VAL A 276 -22.21 -18.44 7.09
C VAL A 276 -22.28 -19.97 7.03
N GLY A 277 -21.69 -20.67 8.00
CA GLY A 277 -21.58 -22.13 8.00
C GLY A 277 -20.53 -22.68 7.04
N THR A 278 -19.66 -21.83 6.49
CA THR A 278 -18.54 -22.21 5.62
C THR A 278 -17.26 -21.60 6.18
N PRO A 279 -16.43 -22.38 6.89
CA PRO A 279 -15.14 -21.91 7.43
C PRO A 279 -14.20 -21.37 6.34
N ILE A 280 -13.40 -20.36 6.71
CA ILE A 280 -12.53 -19.61 5.78
C ILE A 280 -11.09 -19.57 6.29
N VAL A 281 -10.13 -19.61 5.36
CA VAL A 281 -8.71 -19.34 5.61
C VAL A 281 -8.18 -18.30 4.64
N TYR A 282 -7.19 -17.53 5.08
CA TYR A 282 -6.54 -16.48 4.29
C TYR A 282 -5.07 -16.84 3.96
N SER A 283 -4.67 -16.62 2.71
CA SER A 283 -3.28 -16.74 2.25
C SER A 283 -2.91 -15.55 1.36
N ALA A 284 -2.02 -14.68 1.83
CA ALA A 284 -1.53 -13.55 1.03
C ALA A 284 -0.74 -13.99 -0.23
N GLY A 285 -0.23 -15.23 -0.25
CA GLY A 285 0.63 -15.75 -1.31
C GLY A 285 -0.07 -16.57 -2.39
N ALA A 286 -1.35 -16.89 -2.23
CA ALA A 286 -2.11 -17.73 -3.16
C ALA A 286 -3.37 -16.99 -3.65
N ASN A 287 -3.59 -16.90 -4.96
CA ASN A 287 -4.81 -16.31 -5.52
C ASN A 287 -5.98 -17.33 -5.44
N PRO A 288 -7.21 -16.95 -5.05
CA PRO A 288 -7.74 -15.60 -4.80
C PRO A 288 -7.71 -15.14 -3.32
N TYR A 289 -6.71 -15.59 -2.55
CA TYR A 289 -6.39 -15.23 -1.17
C TYR A 289 -7.28 -15.82 -0.09
N PHE A 290 -8.53 -16.12 -0.40
CA PHE A 290 -9.45 -16.72 0.54
C PHE A 290 -9.92 -18.07 0.02
N PHE A 291 -9.84 -19.07 0.89
CA PHE A 291 -10.16 -20.47 0.58
C PHE A 291 -11.05 -21.04 1.67
N ILE A 292 -11.73 -22.14 1.36
CA ILE A 292 -12.51 -22.88 2.35
C ILE A 292 -11.53 -23.61 3.27
N ASP A 293 -11.69 -23.42 4.57
CA ASP A 293 -10.99 -24.17 5.62
C ASP A 293 -11.67 -25.53 5.80
N THR A 294 -11.21 -26.51 5.03
CA THR A 294 -11.84 -27.82 4.89
C THR A 294 -11.60 -28.73 6.09
N ASN A 295 -10.49 -28.52 6.80
CA ASN A 295 -10.12 -29.29 7.99
C ASN A 295 -10.53 -28.60 9.31
N GLY A 296 -10.86 -27.30 9.25
CA GLY A 296 -11.33 -26.50 10.38
C GLY A 296 -10.23 -26.07 11.36
N ASP A 297 -8.96 -26.13 10.98
CA ASP A 297 -7.83 -25.82 11.86
C ASP A 297 -7.36 -24.37 11.77
N GLY A 298 -7.79 -23.64 10.73
CA GLY A 298 -7.46 -22.24 10.52
C GLY A 298 -6.15 -21.90 9.86
N VAL A 299 -5.46 -22.91 9.38
CA VAL A 299 -4.19 -22.78 8.71
C VAL A 299 -4.47 -22.87 7.22
N ALA A 300 -3.96 -21.90 6.46
CA ALA A 300 -4.06 -21.95 5.01
C ALA A 300 -3.06 -22.98 4.44
N ASP A 301 -3.45 -24.25 4.45
CA ASP A 301 -2.60 -25.34 4.02
C ASP A 301 -2.37 -25.34 2.49
N PRO A 302 -1.24 -25.89 2.00
CA PRO A 302 -0.98 -26.04 0.57
C PRO A 302 -2.07 -26.81 -0.18
N GLU A 303 -2.73 -27.77 0.47
CA GLU A 303 -3.83 -28.56 -0.08
C GLU A 303 -5.12 -27.75 -0.22
N GLU A 304 -5.31 -26.71 0.60
CA GLU A 304 -6.50 -25.86 0.60
C GLU A 304 -6.33 -24.60 -0.25
N THR A 305 -5.10 -24.10 -0.39
CA THR A 305 -4.75 -22.89 -1.14
C THR A 305 -4.66 -23.10 -2.65
N VAL A 306 -5.61 -23.86 -3.19
CA VAL A 306 -5.75 -24.18 -4.61
C VAL A 306 -7.00 -23.54 -5.21
N GLY A 307 -6.94 -23.14 -6.48
CA GLY A 307 -8.04 -22.38 -7.11
C GLY A 307 -9.41 -23.08 -7.08
N SER A 308 -9.46 -24.41 -7.09
CA SER A 308 -10.72 -25.17 -6.97
C SER A 308 -11.37 -25.11 -5.59
N ASN A 309 -10.64 -24.68 -4.56
CA ASN A 309 -11.11 -24.52 -3.18
C ASN A 309 -11.28 -23.04 -2.80
N SER A 310 -11.39 -22.16 -3.80
CA SER A 310 -11.63 -20.73 -3.58
C SER A 310 -12.89 -20.50 -2.75
N TYR A 311 -12.85 -19.55 -1.83
CA TYR A 311 -14.00 -19.18 -1.03
C TYR A 311 -15.05 -18.45 -1.88
N ALA A 312 -16.31 -18.90 -1.82
CA ALA A 312 -17.42 -18.36 -2.62
C ALA A 312 -18.65 -17.95 -1.78
N SER A 313 -18.70 -18.29 -0.49
CA SER A 313 -19.85 -18.02 0.38
C SER A 313 -19.80 -16.60 0.99
N TRP A 314 -19.63 -15.58 0.15
CA TRP A 314 -19.48 -14.20 0.61
C TRP A 314 -20.81 -13.59 1.04
N THR A 315 -20.89 -13.07 2.26
CA THR A 315 -21.95 -12.13 2.69
C THR A 315 -21.44 -10.70 2.55
N PRO A 316 -22.31 -9.67 2.47
CA PRO A 316 -21.88 -8.29 2.55
C PRO A 316 -20.96 -7.97 3.72
N ARG A 317 -21.28 -8.45 4.93
CA ARG A 317 -20.48 -8.24 6.14
C ARG A 317 -19.09 -8.84 6.02
N LEU A 318 -19.02 -10.10 5.58
CA LEU A 318 -17.76 -10.79 5.38
C LEU A 318 -16.91 -10.14 4.29
N LEU A 319 -17.53 -9.67 3.20
CA LEU A 319 -16.81 -9.04 2.09
C LEU A 319 -16.15 -7.72 2.52
N ARG A 320 -16.85 -6.88 3.30
CA ARG A 320 -16.28 -5.64 3.87
C ARG A 320 -15.08 -5.94 4.78
N ALA A 321 -15.25 -6.87 5.72
CA ALA A 321 -14.20 -7.22 6.67
C ALA A 321 -12.99 -7.86 5.97
N ALA A 322 -13.22 -8.79 5.04
CA ALA A 322 -12.16 -9.44 4.26
C ALA A 322 -11.42 -8.46 3.34
N TYR A 323 -12.13 -7.48 2.77
CA TYR A 323 -11.50 -6.42 1.99
C TYR A 323 -10.47 -5.64 2.83
N ASN A 324 -10.84 -5.19 4.02
CA ASN A 324 -9.95 -4.46 4.93
C ASN A 324 -8.81 -5.34 5.50
N LEU A 325 -9.10 -6.61 5.80
CA LEU A 325 -8.09 -7.59 6.21
C LEU A 325 -7.02 -7.76 5.12
N HIS A 326 -7.45 -7.92 3.87
CA HIS A 326 -6.54 -8.04 2.74
C HIS A 326 -5.83 -6.71 2.45
N TYR A 327 -6.51 -5.57 2.56
CA TYR A 327 -5.95 -4.24 2.32
C TYR A 327 -4.68 -4.01 3.13
N MET A 328 -4.70 -4.32 4.42
CA MET A 328 -3.52 -4.20 5.30
C MET A 328 -2.33 -5.02 4.80
N GLN A 329 -2.57 -6.25 4.35
CA GLN A 329 -1.52 -7.11 3.82
C GLN A 329 -0.98 -6.61 2.48
N MET A 330 -1.79 -5.88 1.70
CA MET A 330 -1.38 -5.30 0.43
C MET A 330 -0.57 -4.01 0.60
N ASP A 331 -0.66 -3.32 1.74
CA ASP A 331 0.22 -2.20 2.10
C ASP A 331 1.08 -2.48 3.36
N PRO A 332 2.22 -3.18 3.21
CA PRO A 332 3.16 -3.39 4.32
C PRO A 332 3.73 -2.12 4.95
N GLY A 333 3.60 -0.96 4.27
CA GLY A 333 4.03 0.34 4.77
C GLY A 333 2.90 1.14 5.45
N GLY A 334 1.70 0.58 5.60
CA GLY A 334 0.54 1.30 6.13
C GLY A 334 0.76 1.92 7.52
N PHE A 335 1.64 1.34 8.34
CA PHE A 335 2.06 1.89 9.63
C PHE A 335 2.80 3.23 9.53
N ALA A 336 3.40 3.54 8.38
CA ALA A 336 4.09 4.79 8.10
C ALA A 336 3.30 5.68 7.12
N HIS A 337 2.50 5.09 6.23
CA HIS A 337 1.72 5.84 5.26
C HIS A 337 0.51 6.54 5.86
N ASN A 338 -0.23 5.88 6.76
CA ASN A 338 -1.35 6.47 7.51
C ASN A 338 -1.80 5.52 8.65
N PRO A 339 -1.06 5.44 9.77
CA PRO A 339 -1.33 4.44 10.82
C PRO A 339 -2.73 4.58 11.44
N ARG A 340 -3.22 5.80 11.61
CA ARG A 340 -4.56 6.05 12.17
C ARG A 340 -5.66 5.54 11.26
N TYR A 341 -5.55 5.76 9.95
CA TYR A 341 -6.48 5.20 8.97
C TYR A 341 -6.52 3.68 9.03
N MET A 342 -5.34 3.04 9.08
CA MET A 342 -5.22 1.58 9.20
C MET A 342 -5.90 1.04 10.47
N ILE A 343 -5.75 1.74 11.61
CA ILE A 343 -6.41 1.38 12.87
C ILE A 343 -7.93 1.55 12.74
N GLN A 344 -8.41 2.65 12.16
CA GLN A 344 -9.84 2.91 11.98
C GLN A 344 -10.54 1.83 11.15
N ILE A 345 -9.96 1.43 10.01
CA ILE A 345 -10.56 0.43 9.11
C ILE A 345 -10.57 -0.98 9.73
N LEU A 346 -9.56 -1.33 10.53
CA LEU A 346 -9.50 -2.62 11.23
C LEU A 346 -10.46 -2.65 12.42
N HIS A 347 -10.48 -1.58 13.20
CA HIS A 347 -11.40 -1.41 14.32
C HIS A 347 -12.86 -1.49 13.86
N ASP A 348 -13.22 -0.78 12.79
CA ASP A 348 -14.59 -0.73 12.33
C ASP A 348 -15.02 -2.06 11.69
N SER A 349 -14.11 -2.79 11.03
CA SER A 349 -14.39 -4.16 10.58
C SER A 349 -14.59 -5.15 11.72
N LEU A 350 -13.82 -5.02 12.82
CA LEU A 350 -14.04 -5.80 14.03
C LEU A 350 -15.42 -5.49 14.63
N ALA A 351 -15.77 -4.21 14.72
CA ALA A 351 -17.07 -3.77 15.23
C ALA A 351 -18.24 -4.29 14.37
N ASP A 352 -18.11 -4.30 13.05
CA ASP A 352 -19.13 -4.84 12.13
C ASP A 352 -19.34 -6.33 12.37
N LEU A 353 -18.28 -7.13 12.53
CA LEU A 353 -18.40 -8.57 12.81
C LEU A 353 -18.93 -8.85 14.23
N ALA A 354 -18.58 -8.01 15.20
CA ALA A 354 -19.03 -8.13 16.59
C ALA A 354 -20.56 -8.01 16.77
N GLU A 355 -21.28 -7.51 15.75
CA GLU A 355 -22.75 -7.50 15.76
C GLU A 355 -23.36 -8.91 15.65
N GLN A 356 -22.61 -9.88 15.12
CA GLN A 356 -23.11 -11.23 14.82
C GLN A 356 -22.37 -12.35 15.55
N VAL A 357 -21.10 -12.14 15.90
CA VAL A 357 -20.28 -13.13 16.63
C VAL A 357 -19.59 -12.51 17.84
N ASP A 358 -19.22 -13.34 18.80
CA ASP A 358 -18.60 -12.90 20.06
C ASP A 358 -17.15 -12.44 19.84
N VAL A 359 -16.99 -11.16 19.55
CA VAL A 359 -15.70 -10.47 19.43
C VAL A 359 -15.56 -9.57 20.64
N ASP A 360 -14.56 -9.83 21.49
CA ASP A 360 -14.22 -8.91 22.56
C ASP A 360 -13.78 -7.58 21.94
N MET A 361 -14.50 -6.49 22.23
CA MET A 361 -14.16 -5.13 21.81
C MET A 361 -13.64 -4.28 22.99
N THR A 362 -13.54 -4.88 24.18
CA THR A 362 -13.13 -4.18 25.40
C THR A 362 -11.72 -3.61 25.24
N GLY A 363 -11.55 -2.33 25.62
CA GLY A 363 -10.25 -1.67 25.60
C GLY A 363 -9.76 -1.25 24.21
N LEU A 364 -10.43 -1.64 23.13
CA LEU A 364 -10.13 -1.12 21.79
C LEU A 364 -10.44 0.37 21.72
N ILE A 365 -9.52 1.12 21.10
CA ILE A 365 -9.66 2.56 20.90
C ILE A 365 -9.67 2.82 19.39
N ARG A 366 -10.64 3.61 18.94
CA ARG A 366 -10.71 4.13 17.58
C ARG A 366 -10.14 5.55 17.54
N PRO A 367 -9.11 5.83 16.71
CA PRO A 367 -8.59 7.16 16.48
C PRO A 367 -9.62 8.13 15.88
#